data_AF-A0A3G8MA35-F1
#
_entry.id   AF-A0A3G8MA35-F1
#
_cell.length_a   1.000
_cell.length_b   1.000
_cell.length_c   1.000
_cell.angle_alpha   90.00
_cell.angle_beta   90.00
_cell.angle_gamma   90.00
#
_symmetry.space_group_name_H-M   'P 1'
#
loop_
_entity.id
_entity.type
_entity.pdbx_description
1 polymer ?
#
loop_
_entity_poly.entity_id
_entity_poly.type
_entity_poly.pdbx_seq_one_letter_code
_entity_poly.pdbx_strand_id
1 'polypeptide(L)'
;MRWAPRSFPVKIHRHLNVADLADISPDELEQAEEEGALAGNRAYCDLRGCGWGVVRTALDIETKLIERLKMADDVDAEMSAFEEERATAFDDEPALWGLDVGVASATIAISAYGAIPVSSCNAGAFGGRHPVRYPYVAFFLPKDLAPEILRCVEAADVGLLCDESGIAQIYGQGEMDLVRFAQTAWERSAAGEEEAR
;
A
#
# COMPACT_ATOMS: atom_id res chain seq x y z
N MET A 1 -5.05 -24.19 -0.32
CA MET A 1 -5.38 -24.34 1.13
C MET A 1 -6.57 -23.44 1.49
N ARG A 2 -7.45 -23.80 2.44
CA ARG A 2 -8.51 -22.86 2.93
C ARG A 2 -7.91 -21.64 3.62
N TRP A 3 -8.60 -20.50 3.56
CA TRP A 3 -8.15 -19.28 4.21
C TRP A 3 -8.04 -19.44 5.73
N ALA A 4 -6.98 -18.87 6.29
CA ALA A 4 -6.77 -18.72 7.71
C ALA A 4 -6.11 -17.36 7.96
N PRO A 5 -6.57 -16.58 8.95
CA PRO A 5 -5.96 -15.30 9.29
C PRO A 5 -4.48 -15.48 9.59
N ARG A 6 -3.64 -14.62 8.99
CA ARG A 6 -2.20 -14.58 9.20
C ARG A 6 -1.81 -13.41 10.07
N SER A 7 -0.82 -13.67 10.93
CA SER A 7 -0.10 -12.68 11.71
C SER A 7 1.39 -12.81 11.44
N PHE A 8 2.10 -11.70 11.43
CA PHE A 8 3.50 -11.61 11.09
C PHE A 8 4.34 -11.32 12.34
N PRO A 9 5.57 -11.84 12.44
CA PRO A 9 6.42 -11.70 13.62
C PRO A 9 7.12 -10.33 13.66
N VAL A 10 6.32 -9.26 13.70
CA VAL A 10 6.77 -7.87 13.79
C VAL A 10 6.07 -7.18 14.96
N LYS A 11 6.74 -6.24 15.60
CA LYS A 11 6.16 -5.38 16.63
C LYS A 11 5.86 -4.03 16.03
N ILE A 12 4.70 -3.48 16.35
CA ILE A 12 4.30 -2.16 15.90
C ILE A 12 5.12 -1.11 16.63
N HIS A 13 5.92 -0.37 15.87
CA HIS A 13 6.65 0.81 16.30
C HIS A 13 6.28 1.98 15.38
N ARG A 14 6.13 3.17 15.95
CA ARG A 14 5.88 4.42 15.23
C ARG A 14 6.99 5.38 15.57
N HIS A 15 8.13 5.21 14.91
CA HIS A 15 9.30 6.06 15.10
C HIS A 15 9.66 6.66 13.75
N LEU A 16 9.39 7.95 13.62
CA LEU A 16 9.78 8.73 12.46
C LEU A 16 10.49 10.00 12.93
N ASN A 17 11.77 10.10 12.63
CA ASN A 17 12.49 11.35 12.74
C ASN A 17 12.45 12.03 11.37
N VAL A 18 11.73 13.14 11.28
CA VAL A 18 11.50 13.88 10.02
C VAL A 18 12.81 14.35 9.38
N ALA A 19 13.87 14.56 10.17
CA ALA A 19 15.18 14.94 9.67
C ALA A 19 15.89 13.83 8.87
N ASP A 20 15.51 12.58 9.09
CA ASP A 20 16.11 11.41 8.44
C ASP A 20 15.41 11.07 7.11
N LEU A 21 14.30 11.73 6.79
CA LEU A 21 13.57 11.54 5.54
C LEU A 21 14.37 12.08 4.34
N ALA A 22 14.57 11.22 3.35
CA ALA A 22 15.15 11.60 2.08
C ALA A 22 14.12 12.35 1.23
N ASP A 23 14.56 13.43 0.59
CA ASP A 23 13.81 14.04 -0.50
C ASP A 23 14.08 13.23 -1.78
N ILE A 24 13.06 13.09 -2.64
CA ILE A 24 13.26 12.47 -3.95
C ILE A 24 14.15 13.38 -4.82
N SER A 25 15.18 12.82 -5.46
CA SER A 25 16.09 13.60 -6.30
C SER A 25 15.50 13.82 -7.70
N PRO A 26 15.91 14.87 -8.43
CA PRO A 26 15.54 15.05 -9.83
C PRO A 26 15.92 13.86 -10.71
N ASP A 27 17.11 13.29 -10.52
CA ASP A 27 17.59 12.12 -11.25
C ASP A 27 16.69 10.89 -11.03
N GLU A 28 16.17 10.73 -9.80
CA GLU A 28 15.23 9.65 -9.46
C GLU A 28 13.87 9.84 -10.15
N LEU A 29 13.42 11.09 -10.28
CA LEU A 29 12.20 11.43 -11.03
C LEU A 29 12.37 11.18 -12.53
N GLU A 30 13.52 11.54 -13.10
CA GLU A 30 13.86 11.30 -14.50
C GLU A 30 13.94 9.79 -14.79
N GLN A 31 14.60 9.02 -13.92
CA GLN A 31 14.64 7.56 -14.05
C GLN A 31 13.25 6.92 -13.96
N ALA A 32 12.34 7.46 -13.15
CA ALA A 32 10.96 6.99 -13.10
C ALA A 32 10.21 7.24 -14.41
N GLU A 33 10.46 8.37 -15.06
CA GLU A 33 9.84 8.72 -16.34
C GLU A 33 10.41 7.88 -17.50
N GLU A 34 11.71 7.61 -17.50
CA GLU A 34 12.40 6.86 -18.56
C GLU A 34 12.28 5.34 -18.40
N GLU A 35 12.49 4.82 -17.19
CA GLU A 35 12.58 3.38 -16.92
C GLU A 35 11.34 2.82 -16.19
N GLY A 36 10.43 3.66 -15.70
CA GLY A 36 9.32 3.24 -14.85
C GLY A 36 9.77 2.77 -13.45
N ALA A 37 11.00 3.07 -13.06
CA ALA A 37 11.59 2.58 -11.81
C ALA A 37 11.78 3.73 -10.81
N LEU A 38 11.37 3.49 -9.57
CA LEU A 38 11.71 4.34 -8.42
C LEU A 38 12.41 3.52 -7.34
N ALA A 39 13.39 4.13 -6.68
CA ALA A 39 14.31 3.52 -5.74
C ALA A 39 14.95 2.21 -6.29
N GLY A 40 15.24 2.19 -7.59
CA GLY A 40 15.77 1.00 -8.30
C GLY A 40 14.78 -0.16 -8.46
N ASN A 41 13.51 0.01 -8.10
CA ASN A 41 12.48 -1.02 -8.26
C ASN A 41 11.87 -0.98 -9.67
N ARG A 42 12.37 -1.84 -10.57
CA ARG A 42 11.85 -1.97 -11.94
C ARG A 42 10.49 -2.68 -12.06
N ALA A 43 9.99 -3.23 -10.96
CA ALA A 43 8.63 -3.79 -10.87
C ALA A 43 7.63 -2.77 -10.33
N TYR A 44 8.06 -1.54 -10.05
CA TYR A 44 7.19 -0.44 -9.67
C TYR A 44 6.37 0.02 -10.89
N CYS A 45 5.11 0.38 -10.64
CA CYS A 45 4.29 1.12 -11.59
C CYS A 45 4.13 2.52 -11.01
N ASP A 46 4.25 3.58 -11.82
CA ASP A 46 4.11 4.94 -11.32
C ASP A 46 2.67 5.23 -10.88
N LEU A 47 2.48 5.31 -9.56
CA LEU A 47 1.20 5.56 -8.93
C LEU A 47 1.10 6.97 -8.34
N ARG A 48 2.01 7.89 -8.67
CA ARG A 48 1.97 9.28 -8.17
C ARG A 48 0.65 9.97 -8.54
N GLY A 49 0.17 10.82 -7.63
CA GLY A 49 -0.98 11.70 -7.91
C GLY A 49 -2.35 11.01 -7.91
N CYS A 50 -2.48 9.82 -7.32
CA CYS A 50 -3.79 9.21 -7.15
C CYS A 50 -4.68 10.09 -6.27
N GLY A 51 -5.95 10.27 -6.64
CA GLY A 51 -6.92 11.01 -5.82
C GLY A 51 -7.64 10.13 -4.79
N TRP A 52 -8.30 10.73 -3.81
CA TRP A 52 -9.11 10.02 -2.80
C TRP A 52 -10.27 9.20 -3.39
N GLY A 53 -10.81 9.59 -4.55
CA GLY A 53 -11.78 8.77 -5.28
C GLY A 53 -11.18 7.43 -5.76
N VAL A 54 -9.89 7.41 -6.11
CA VAL A 54 -9.17 6.19 -6.47
C VAL A 54 -8.94 5.30 -5.26
N VAL A 55 -8.65 5.89 -4.09
CA VAL A 55 -8.54 5.15 -2.81
C VAL A 55 -9.84 4.40 -2.52
N ARG A 56 -11.00 5.04 -2.71
CA ARG A 56 -12.30 4.40 -2.52
C ARG A 56 -12.49 3.22 -3.46
N THR A 57 -12.20 3.40 -4.75
CA THR A 57 -12.25 2.32 -5.75
C THR A 57 -11.32 1.17 -5.37
N ALA A 58 -10.10 1.46 -4.94
CA ALA A 58 -9.13 0.46 -4.51
C ALA A 58 -9.63 -0.35 -3.32
N LEU A 59 -10.19 0.32 -2.30
CA LEU A 59 -10.81 -0.32 -1.14
C LEU A 59 -11.96 -1.25 -1.55
N ASP A 60 -12.85 -0.80 -2.44
CA ASP A 60 -14.01 -1.58 -2.86
C ASP A 60 -13.59 -2.83 -3.66
N ILE A 61 -12.58 -2.73 -4.54
CA ILE A 61 -12.06 -3.87 -5.32
C ILE A 61 -11.30 -4.83 -4.42
N GLU A 62 -10.38 -4.32 -3.60
CA GLU A 62 -9.54 -5.14 -2.71
C GLU A 62 -10.37 -5.88 -1.67
N THR A 63 -11.39 -5.22 -1.09
CA THR A 63 -12.30 -5.85 -0.13
C THR A 63 -13.09 -7.00 -0.75
N LYS A 64 -13.66 -6.80 -1.96
CA LYS A 64 -14.39 -7.87 -2.68
C LYS A 64 -13.50 -9.07 -2.99
N LEU A 65 -12.26 -8.82 -3.40
CA LEU A 65 -11.30 -9.90 -3.66
C LEU A 65 -10.96 -10.64 -2.36
N ILE A 66 -10.70 -9.92 -1.26
CA ILE A 66 -10.43 -10.55 0.04
C ILE A 66 -11.62 -11.39 0.52
N GLU A 67 -12.85 -10.92 0.33
CA GLU A 67 -14.06 -11.69 0.65
C GLU A 67 -14.16 -12.97 -0.21
N ARG A 68 -13.90 -12.87 -1.51
CA ARG A 68 -13.82 -14.00 -2.44
C ARG A 68 -12.79 -15.03 -1.98
N LEU A 69 -11.59 -14.60 -1.61
CA LEU A 69 -10.53 -15.46 -1.08
C LEU A 69 -10.89 -16.14 0.24
N LYS A 70 -11.56 -15.42 1.15
CA LYS A 70 -12.03 -15.97 2.43
C LYS A 70 -13.07 -17.07 2.26
N MET A 71 -13.86 -17.01 1.20
CA MET A 71 -14.89 -18.01 0.88
C MET A 71 -14.34 -19.18 0.04
N ALA A 72 -13.13 -19.08 -0.50
CA ALA A 72 -12.55 -20.10 -1.35
C ALA A 72 -12.17 -21.37 -0.57
N ASP A 73 -12.43 -22.53 -1.18
CA ASP A 73 -11.95 -23.82 -0.66
C ASP A 73 -10.42 -23.96 -0.82
N ASP A 74 -9.87 -23.30 -1.85
CA ASP A 74 -8.43 -23.23 -2.11
C ASP A 74 -8.00 -21.81 -2.48
N VAL A 75 -7.43 -21.10 -1.51
CA VAL A 75 -6.93 -19.72 -1.66
C VAL A 75 -5.83 -19.63 -2.72
N ASP A 76 -4.96 -20.62 -2.83
CA ASP A 76 -3.85 -20.56 -3.79
C ASP A 76 -4.38 -20.65 -5.23
N ALA A 77 -5.35 -21.56 -5.46
CA ALA A 77 -6.03 -21.67 -6.75
C ALA A 77 -6.84 -20.42 -7.07
N GLU A 78 -7.53 -19.85 -6.08
CA GLU A 78 -8.33 -18.63 -6.24
C GLU A 78 -7.45 -17.41 -6.57
N MET A 79 -6.29 -17.28 -5.91
CA MET A 79 -5.31 -16.25 -6.24
C MET A 79 -4.75 -16.43 -7.65
N SER A 80 -4.43 -17.65 -8.07
CA SER A 80 -3.98 -17.91 -9.45
C SER A 80 -5.05 -17.56 -10.48
N ALA A 81 -6.33 -17.82 -10.19
CA ALA A 81 -7.43 -17.41 -11.06
C ALA A 81 -7.55 -15.88 -11.15
N PHE A 82 -7.40 -15.16 -10.02
CA PHE A 82 -7.37 -13.69 -10.03
C PHE A 82 -6.16 -13.14 -10.80
N GLU A 83 -4.99 -13.77 -10.72
CA GLU A 83 -3.82 -13.38 -11.51
C GLU A 83 -4.06 -13.54 -13.02
N GLU A 84 -4.77 -14.60 -13.43
CA GLU A 84 -5.17 -14.82 -14.83
C GLU A 84 -6.23 -13.79 -15.29
N GLU A 85 -7.22 -13.47 -14.44
CA GLU A 85 -8.17 -12.37 -14.67
C GLU A 85 -7.43 -11.05 -14.88
N ARG A 86 -6.48 -10.73 -14.01
CA ARG A 86 -5.65 -9.52 -14.12
C ARG A 86 -4.82 -9.49 -15.40
N ALA A 87 -4.27 -10.62 -15.82
CA ALA A 87 -3.47 -10.71 -17.05
C ALA A 87 -4.31 -10.54 -18.32
N THR A 88 -5.62 -10.72 -18.24
CA THR A 88 -6.56 -10.64 -19.37
C THR A 88 -7.52 -9.44 -19.29
N ALA A 89 -7.45 -8.67 -18.21
CA ALA A 89 -8.21 -7.44 -18.04
C ALA A 89 -7.85 -6.39 -19.11
N PHE A 90 -8.84 -5.59 -19.51
CA PHE A 90 -8.62 -4.45 -20.39
C PHE A 90 -7.89 -3.34 -19.64
N ASP A 91 -7.16 -2.49 -20.37
CA ASP A 91 -6.35 -1.40 -19.81
C ASP A 91 -7.16 -0.41 -18.92
N ASP A 92 -8.48 -0.38 -19.06
CA ASP A 92 -9.40 0.49 -18.30
C ASP A 92 -10.02 -0.16 -17.04
N GLU A 93 -9.79 -1.46 -16.80
CA GLU A 93 -10.24 -2.15 -15.59
C GLU A 93 -9.12 -2.15 -14.53
N PRO A 94 -9.27 -1.43 -13.40
CA PRO A 94 -8.22 -1.38 -12.38
C PRO A 94 -8.12 -2.72 -11.64
N ALA A 95 -7.34 -3.65 -12.18
CA ALA A 95 -6.98 -4.92 -11.57
C ALA A 95 -5.94 -4.74 -10.45
N LEU A 96 -6.36 -3.99 -9.42
CA LEU A 96 -5.54 -3.50 -8.30
C LEU A 96 -4.27 -2.75 -8.74
N TRP A 97 -4.26 -2.13 -9.92
CA TRP A 97 -3.08 -1.44 -10.47
C TRP A 97 -1.80 -2.30 -10.49
N GLY A 98 -1.96 -3.62 -10.67
CA GLY A 98 -0.83 -4.56 -10.62
C GLY A 98 -0.26 -4.82 -9.22
N LEU A 99 -0.87 -4.27 -8.17
CA LEU A 99 -0.42 -4.41 -6.79
C LEU A 99 -0.90 -5.73 -6.15
N ASP A 100 -0.20 -6.12 -5.09
CA ASP A 100 -0.57 -7.26 -4.25
C ASP A 100 -1.86 -6.96 -3.46
N VAL A 101 -2.75 -7.94 -3.38
CA VAL A 101 -3.91 -7.91 -2.47
C VAL A 101 -3.45 -7.80 -1.01
N GLY A 102 -4.13 -6.96 -0.23
CA GLY A 102 -3.82 -6.65 1.16
C GLY A 102 -2.99 -5.38 1.35
N VAL A 103 -2.41 -4.84 0.27
CA VAL A 103 -1.59 -3.61 0.32
C VAL A 103 -1.95 -2.60 -0.77
N ALA A 104 -2.81 -2.97 -1.72
CA ALA A 104 -3.10 -2.14 -2.88
C ALA A 104 -3.76 -0.82 -2.47
N SER A 105 -4.83 -0.86 -1.67
CA SER A 105 -5.51 0.34 -1.20
C SER A 105 -4.60 1.23 -0.34
N ALA A 106 -3.70 0.64 0.45
CA ALA A 106 -2.74 1.38 1.27
C ALA A 106 -1.73 2.13 0.41
N THR A 107 -1.21 1.49 -0.64
CA THR A 107 -0.30 2.11 -1.62
C THR A 107 -0.98 3.30 -2.31
N ILE A 108 -2.24 3.13 -2.75
CA ILE A 108 -3.01 4.22 -3.36
C ILE A 108 -3.31 5.34 -2.34
N ALA A 109 -3.59 5.01 -1.08
CA ALA A 109 -3.79 6.00 -0.02
C ALA A 109 -2.53 6.81 0.28
N ILE A 110 -1.35 6.18 0.29
CA ILE A 110 -0.06 6.89 0.42
C ILE A 110 0.13 7.87 -0.75
N SER A 111 -0.18 7.45 -1.97
CA SER A 111 -0.16 8.36 -3.12
C SER A 111 -1.14 9.52 -2.97
N ALA A 112 -2.36 9.26 -2.47
CA ALA A 112 -3.38 10.28 -2.27
C ALA A 112 -3.06 11.31 -1.18
N TYR A 113 -2.21 10.95 -0.22
CA TYR A 113 -1.61 11.92 0.69
C TYR A 113 -0.62 12.87 0.01
N GLY A 114 -0.12 12.54 -1.19
CA GLY A 114 0.94 13.27 -1.88
C GLY A 114 2.34 12.71 -1.62
N ALA A 115 2.45 11.57 -0.95
CA ALA A 115 3.70 10.82 -0.86
C ALA A 115 3.92 9.98 -2.13
N ILE A 116 5.13 9.46 -2.32
CA ILE A 116 5.51 8.73 -3.54
C ILE A 116 5.79 7.28 -3.17
N PRO A 117 4.85 6.34 -3.40
CA PRO A 117 5.11 4.92 -3.21
C PRO A 117 6.27 4.47 -4.10
N VAL A 118 7.06 3.51 -3.62
CA VAL A 118 8.19 2.94 -4.41
C VAL A 118 8.22 1.42 -4.34
N SER A 119 7.64 0.84 -3.30
CA SER A 119 7.56 -0.62 -3.13
C SER A 119 6.41 -0.98 -2.21
N SER A 120 5.76 -2.12 -2.46
CA SER A 120 4.79 -2.70 -1.54
C SER A 120 4.84 -4.21 -1.65
N CYS A 121 4.44 -4.90 -0.58
CA CYS A 121 4.31 -6.35 -0.60
C CYS A 121 3.38 -6.80 0.52
N ASN A 122 2.58 -7.84 0.28
CA ASN A 122 1.69 -8.41 1.31
C ASN A 122 2.33 -9.51 2.17
N ALA A 123 3.61 -9.83 1.97
CA ALA A 123 4.34 -10.93 2.64
C ALA A 123 3.67 -12.31 2.54
N GLY A 124 2.93 -12.54 1.45
CA GLY A 124 2.17 -13.76 1.23
C GLY A 124 0.96 -13.90 2.14
N ALA A 125 0.41 -12.79 2.66
CA ALA A 125 -0.82 -12.77 3.45
C ALA A 125 -1.95 -13.61 2.81
N PHE A 126 -2.05 -13.56 1.48
CA PHE A 126 -3.12 -14.18 0.72
C PHE A 126 -2.65 -15.34 -0.16
N GLY A 127 -1.47 -15.91 0.08
CA GLY A 127 -0.89 -16.99 -0.75
C GLY A 127 0.44 -16.59 -1.39
N GLY A 128 1.02 -17.48 -2.20
CA GLY A 128 2.26 -17.20 -2.94
C GLY A 128 3.55 -17.22 -2.12
N ARG A 129 4.69 -17.01 -2.80
CA ARG A 129 6.03 -16.94 -2.17
C ARG A 129 6.53 -15.51 -2.19
N HIS A 130 6.75 -14.95 -1.01
CA HIS A 130 7.24 -13.58 -0.84
C HIS A 130 8.55 -13.57 -0.05
N PRO A 131 9.53 -12.73 -0.43
CA PRO A 131 10.83 -12.67 0.24
C PRO A 131 10.78 -11.93 1.59
N VAL A 132 9.74 -11.11 1.80
CA VAL A 132 9.59 -10.26 2.99
C VAL A 132 8.80 -10.95 4.09
N ARG A 133 9.02 -10.52 5.34
CA ARG A 133 8.49 -11.18 6.55
C ARG A 133 7.17 -10.61 7.07
N TYR A 134 6.76 -9.45 6.59
CA TYR A 134 5.54 -8.73 7.01
C TYR A 134 5.07 -7.79 5.89
N PRO A 135 3.77 -7.50 5.81
CA PRO A 135 3.21 -6.65 4.78
C PRO A 135 3.65 -5.20 4.98
N TYR A 136 3.98 -4.51 3.88
CA TYR A 136 4.46 -3.14 3.93
C TYR A 136 4.15 -2.33 2.68
N VAL A 137 4.23 -1.00 2.82
CA VAL A 137 4.35 -0.03 1.74
C VAL A 137 5.50 0.92 2.08
N ALA A 138 6.46 1.03 1.17
CA ALA A 138 7.60 1.95 1.26
C ALA A 138 7.41 3.12 0.30
N PHE A 139 7.81 4.32 0.73
CA PHE A 139 7.54 5.56 0.01
C PHE A 139 8.49 6.70 0.40
N PHE A 140 8.71 7.62 -0.53
CA PHE A 140 9.25 8.94 -0.19
C PHE A 140 8.14 9.76 0.48
N LEU A 141 8.44 10.26 1.67
CA LEU A 141 7.51 11.05 2.49
C LEU A 141 7.96 12.51 2.53
N PRO A 142 7.22 13.44 1.90
CA PRO A 142 7.43 14.86 2.11
C PRO A 142 7.36 15.21 3.60
N LYS A 143 8.33 15.98 4.07
CA LYS A 143 8.52 16.30 5.49
C LYS A 143 7.33 17.01 6.11
N ASP A 144 6.63 17.82 5.34
CA ASP A 144 5.41 18.54 5.71
C ASP A 144 4.18 17.63 5.86
N LEU A 145 4.16 16.48 5.18
CA LEU A 145 3.09 15.47 5.29
C LEU A 145 3.31 14.48 6.43
N ALA A 146 4.52 14.41 7.00
CA ALA A 146 4.86 13.47 8.07
C ALA A 146 3.90 13.50 9.28
N PRO A 147 3.44 14.68 9.78
CA PRO A 147 2.48 14.73 10.89
C PRO A 147 1.12 14.09 10.56
N GLU A 148 0.63 14.20 9.32
CA GLU A 148 -0.65 13.62 8.95
C GLU A 148 -0.55 12.09 8.78
N ILE A 149 0.52 11.61 8.16
CA ILE A 149 0.80 10.17 8.08
C ILE A 149 0.93 9.58 9.49
N LEU A 150 1.63 10.24 10.41
CA LEU A 150 1.78 9.78 11.79
C LEU A 150 0.42 9.63 12.50
N ARG A 151 -0.47 10.63 12.37
CA ARG A 151 -1.83 10.55 12.92
C ARG A 151 -2.63 9.39 12.33
N CYS A 152 -2.51 9.16 11.02
CA CYS A 152 -3.23 8.08 10.35
C CYS A 152 -2.71 6.69 10.79
N VAL A 153 -1.40 6.50 10.90
CA VAL A 153 -0.83 5.20 11.34
C VAL A 153 -1.14 4.90 12.81
N GLU A 154 -1.26 5.93 13.65
CA GLU A 154 -1.71 5.80 15.04
C GLU A 154 -3.17 5.37 15.09
N ALA A 155 -4.05 6.03 14.34
CA ALA A 155 -5.46 5.70 14.28
C ALA A 155 -5.73 4.31 13.70
N ALA A 156 -4.97 3.90 12.69
CA ALA A 156 -5.09 2.59 12.05
C ALA A 156 -4.41 1.44 12.82
N ASP A 157 -3.73 1.75 13.92
CA ASP A 157 -2.87 0.84 14.66
C ASP A 157 -1.86 0.07 13.77
N VAL A 158 -1.12 0.79 12.91
CA VAL A 158 -0.05 0.22 12.06
C VAL A 158 1.32 0.80 12.40
N GLY A 159 2.37 0.11 11.96
CA GLY A 159 3.75 0.54 12.17
C GLY A 159 4.18 1.59 11.17
N LEU A 160 5.13 2.44 11.59
CA LEU A 160 5.80 3.44 10.75
C LEU A 160 7.27 3.51 11.15
N LEU A 161 8.16 3.32 10.18
CA LEU A 161 9.60 3.48 10.34
C LEU A 161 10.19 4.23 9.15
N CYS A 162 11.44 4.66 9.30
CA CYS A 162 12.29 5.14 8.22
C CYS A 162 13.50 4.22 8.13
N ASP A 163 13.88 3.80 6.92
CA ASP A 163 15.09 3.02 6.72
C ASP A 163 16.35 3.91 6.66
N GLU A 164 17.52 3.28 6.53
CA GLU A 164 18.82 3.96 6.46
C GLU A 164 18.98 4.84 5.19
N SER A 165 18.14 4.63 4.18
CA SER A 165 18.12 5.41 2.93
C SER A 165 17.18 6.61 3.01
N GLY A 166 16.51 6.81 4.14
CA GLY A 166 15.54 7.88 4.33
C GLY A 166 14.15 7.58 3.74
N ILE A 167 13.88 6.32 3.38
CA ILE A 167 12.58 5.88 2.85
C ILE A 167 11.67 5.50 4.00
N ALA A 168 10.47 6.11 4.02
CA ALA A 168 9.46 5.78 5.01
C ALA A 168 8.75 4.47 4.65
N GLN A 169 8.35 3.71 5.66
CA GLN A 169 7.64 2.44 5.50
C GLN A 169 6.50 2.33 6.51
N ILE A 170 5.28 2.13 6.01
CA ILE A 170 4.18 1.61 6.83
C ILE A 170 4.16 0.09 6.75
N TYR A 171 3.84 -0.57 7.86
CA TYR A 171 3.81 -2.03 7.91
C TYR A 171 2.76 -2.56 8.90
N GLY A 172 2.26 -3.77 8.62
CA GLY A 172 1.22 -4.43 9.40
C GLY A 172 1.73 -5.65 10.18
N GLN A 173 1.10 -5.94 11.30
CA GLN A 173 1.29 -7.20 12.04
C GLN A 173 0.26 -8.25 11.59
N GLY A 174 -0.90 -7.85 11.08
CA GLY A 174 -1.93 -8.70 10.51
C GLY A 174 -2.13 -8.44 9.01
N GLU A 175 -2.71 -9.43 8.33
CA GLU A 175 -3.00 -9.37 6.89
C GLU A 175 -3.97 -8.25 6.46
N MET A 176 -4.80 -7.74 7.38
CA MET A 176 -5.78 -6.68 7.10
C MET A 176 -5.33 -5.30 7.56
N ASP A 177 -4.15 -5.18 8.19
CA ASP A 177 -3.75 -3.94 8.86
C ASP A 177 -3.55 -2.79 7.86
N LEU A 178 -2.98 -3.07 6.69
CA LEU A 178 -2.75 -2.04 5.67
C LEU A 178 -4.04 -1.66 4.92
N VAL A 179 -4.97 -2.60 4.76
CA VAL A 179 -6.35 -2.28 4.31
C VAL A 179 -7.06 -1.38 5.33
N ARG A 180 -6.92 -1.66 6.64
CA ARG A 180 -7.45 -0.80 7.71
C ARG A 180 -6.82 0.59 7.70
N PHE A 181 -5.52 0.69 7.41
CA PHE A 181 -4.86 1.99 7.20
C PHE A 181 -5.50 2.77 6.06
N ALA A 182 -5.72 2.16 4.89
CA ALA A 182 -6.35 2.82 3.75
C ALA A 182 -7.78 3.28 4.06
N GLN A 183 -8.57 2.44 4.73
CA GLN A 183 -9.91 2.80 5.18
C GLN A 183 -9.89 4.01 6.13
N THR A 184 -9.00 3.98 7.11
CA THR A 184 -8.80 5.09 8.07
C THR A 184 -8.40 6.37 7.37
N ALA A 185 -7.47 6.30 6.41
CA ALA A 185 -7.02 7.44 5.62
C ALA A 185 -8.16 8.07 4.81
N TRP A 186 -8.97 7.24 4.15
CA TRP A 186 -10.11 7.69 3.36
C TRP A 186 -11.21 8.33 4.21
N GLU A 187 -11.53 7.76 5.37
CA GLU A 187 -12.52 8.36 6.29
C GLU A 187 -12.06 9.72 6.82
N ARG A 188 -10.77 9.87 7.11
CA ARG A 188 -10.18 11.13 7.58
C ARG A 188 -10.18 12.20 6.51
N SER A 189 -9.89 11.86 5.25
CA SER A 189 -9.93 12.83 4.16
C SER A 189 -11.36 13.30 3.87
N ALA A 190 -12.34 12.39 3.92
CA ALA A 190 -13.76 12.75 3.80
C ALA A 190 -14.24 13.69 4.92
N ALA A 191 -13.82 13.45 6.17
CA ALA A 191 -14.17 14.32 7.30
C ALA A 191 -13.54 15.71 7.20
N GLY A 192 -12.30 15.81 6.69
CA GLY A 192 -11.63 17.11 6.47
C GLY A 192 -12.28 17.96 5.39
N GLU A 193 -12.95 17.35 4.40
CA GLU A 193 -13.71 18.07 3.37
C GLU A 193 -15.03 18.64 3.90
N GLU A 194 -15.62 18.07 4.97
CA GLU A 194 -16.82 18.60 5.60
C GLU A 194 -16.54 19.79 6.53
N GLU A 195 -15.39 19.81 7.22
CA GLU A 195 -14.99 20.95 8.06
C GLU A 195 -14.52 22.18 7.25
N ALA A 196 -14.15 21.99 5.98
CA ALA A 196 -13.69 23.04 5.08
C ALA A 196 -14.81 23.69 4.24
N ARG A 197 -16.05 23.22 4.34
CA ARG A 197 -17.24 23.75 3.65
C ARG A 197 -18.11 24.61 4.57
#